data_AF-A0A5J5J0V7-F1
#
_entry.id   AF-A0A5J5J0V7-F1
#
_cell.length_a   1.000
_cell.length_b   1.000
_cell.length_c   1.000
_cell.angle_alpha   90.00
_cell.angle_beta   90.00
_cell.angle_gamma   90.00
#
_symmetry.space_group_name_H-M   'P 1'
#
loop_
_entity.id
_entity.type
_entity.pdbx_description
1 polymer ?
#
loop_
_entity_poly.entity_id
_entity_poly.type
_entity_poly.pdbx_seq_one_letter_code
_entity_poly.pdbx_strand_id
1 'polypeptide(L)' 'MVNESIDDIRRQISQVGVEIARTDELLERRGHLVEEARAAGMTYREVALLLGMTETGLRKTQKAFRARATQFEARAS' A
#
# COMPACT_ATOMS: atom_id res chain seq x y z
N MET A 1 -23.82 -27.76 -3.34
CA MET A 1 -23.88 -26.35 -2.91
C MET A 1 -23.40 -26.31 -1.48
N VAL A 2 -22.27 -25.66 -1.21
CA VAL A 2 -21.76 -25.53 0.16
C VAL A 2 -22.67 -24.52 0.87
N ASN A 3 -23.48 -25.01 1.80
CA ASN A 3 -24.21 -24.16 2.72
C ASN A 3 -23.19 -23.73 3.78
N GLU A 4 -22.31 -22.78 3.45
CA GLU A 4 -21.34 -22.26 4.42
C GLU A 4 -22.12 -21.76 5.63
N SER A 5 -21.72 -22.21 6.82
CA SER A 5 -22.32 -21.68 8.04
C SER A 5 -22.03 -20.18 8.09
N ILE A 6 -22.97 -19.40 8.60
CA ILE A 6 -22.77 -17.95 8.82
C ILE A 6 -21.47 -17.70 9.61
N ASP A 7 -21.10 -18.63 10.49
CA ASP A 7 -19.86 -18.55 11.27
C ASP A 7 -18.59 -18.79 10.44
N ASP A 8 -18.67 -19.59 9.37
CA ASP A 8 -17.57 -19.75 8.41
C ASP A 8 -17.36 -18.46 7.61
N ILE A 9 -18.45 -17.83 7.16
CA ILE A 9 -18.39 -16.55 6.44
C ILE A 9 -17.81 -15.46 7.34
N ARG A 10 -18.26 -15.36 8.60
CA ARG A 10 -17.71 -14.40 9.58
C ARG A 10 -16.21 -14.58 9.80
N ARG A 11 -15.76 -15.84 9.91
CA ARG A 11 -14.33 -16.16 10.04
C ARG A 11 -13.53 -15.74 8.81
N GLN A 12 -14.02 -16.04 7.61
CA GLN A 12 -13.36 -15.65 6.36
C GLN A 12 -13.26 -14.12 6.21
N ILE A 13 -14.33 -13.37 6.50
CA ILE A 13 -14.31 -11.90 6.48
C ILE A 13 -13.27 -11.36 7.45
N SER A 14 -13.20 -11.92 8.66
CA SER A 14 -12.22 -11.50 9.68
C SER A 14 -10.78 -11.74 9.20
N GLN A 15 -10.51 -12.88 8.55
CA GLN A 15 -9.20 -13.19 7.96
C GLN A 15 -8.82 -12.21 6.83
N VAL A 16 -9.76 -11.90 5.94
CA VAL A 16 -9.55 -10.89 4.89
C VAL A 16 -9.25 -9.52 5.50
N GLY A 17 -9.95 -9.13 6.57
CA GLY A 17 -9.67 -7.87 7.28
C GLY A 17 -8.24 -7.77 7.79
N VAL A 18 -7.69 -8.86 8.33
CA VAL A 18 -6.28 -8.91 8.78
C VAL A 18 -5.31 -8.76 7.62
N GLU A 19 -5.55 -9.45 6.51
CA GLU A 19 -4.68 -9.33 5.32
C GLU A 19 -4.77 -7.96 4.65
N ILE A 20 -5.95 -7.31 4.68
CA ILE A 20 -6.11 -5.91 4.23
C ILE A 20 -5.25 -4.99 5.09
N ALA A 21 -5.36 -5.07 6.42
CA ALA A 21 -4.59 -4.23 7.32
C ALA A 21 -3.07 -4.40 7.10
N ARG A 22 -2.63 -5.66 6.97
CA ARG A 22 -1.23 -5.97 6.64
C ARG A 22 -0.81 -5.40 5.29
N THR A 23 -1.70 -5.46 4.30
CA THR A 23 -1.44 -4.88 2.97
C THR A 23 -1.29 -3.37 3.05
N ASP A 24 -2.13 -2.69 3.83
CA ASP A 24 -2.05 -1.24 4.03
C ASP A 24 -0.71 -0.82 4.66
N GLU A 25 -0.25 -1.53 5.70
CA GLU A 25 1.08 -1.31 6.30
C GLU A 25 2.21 -1.48 5.29
N LEU A 26 2.15 -2.52 4.44
CA LEU A 26 3.14 -2.74 3.38
C LEU A 26 3.11 -1.64 2.32
N LEU A 27 1.93 -1.14 1.96
CA LEU A 27 1.77 -0.05 1.00
C LEU A 27 2.31 1.28 1.54
N GLU A 28 2.14 1.55 2.83
CA GLU A 28 2.71 2.69 3.53
C GLU A 28 4.24 2.58 3.58
N ARG A 29 4.77 1.44 4.04
CA ARG A 29 6.21 1.16 4.04
C ARG A 29 6.84 1.30 2.66
N ARG A 30 6.18 0.80 1.61
CA ARG A 30 6.64 0.98 0.22
C ARG A 30 6.74 2.47 -0.12
N GLY A 31 5.74 3.28 0.26
CA GLY A 31 5.74 4.72 0.02
C GLY A 31 6.96 5.41 0.64
N HIS A 32 7.29 5.09 1.89
CA HIS A 32 8.46 5.63 2.57
C HIS A 32 9.78 5.18 1.92
N LEU A 33 9.93 3.88 1.63
CA LEU A 33 11.14 3.36 0.98
C LEU A 33 11.38 4.02 -0.39
N VAL A 34 10.32 4.35 -1.12
CA VAL A 34 10.44 5.08 -2.39
C VAL A 34 10.97 6.49 -2.15
N GLU A 35 10.50 7.23 -1.14
CA GLU A 35 11.07 8.55 -0.81
C GLU A 35 12.53 8.45 -0.40
N GLU A 36 12.90 7.50 0.45
CA GLU A 36 14.28 7.27 0.88
C GLU A 36 15.18 6.94 -0.30
N ALA A 37 14.75 6.04 -1.19
CA ALA A 37 15.48 5.69 -2.41
C ALA A 37 15.65 6.91 -3.34
N ARG A 38 14.60 7.74 -3.47
CA ARG A 38 14.65 8.99 -4.25
C ARG A 38 15.60 10.01 -3.64
N ALA A 39 15.64 10.13 -2.31
CA ALA A 39 16.58 10.99 -1.60
C ALA A 39 18.04 10.50 -1.73
N ALA A 40 18.24 9.18 -1.78
CA ALA A 40 19.53 8.55 -2.05
C ALA A 40 19.98 8.62 -3.53
N GLY A 41 19.18 9.23 -4.42
CA GLY A 41 19.52 9.45 -5.82
C GLY A 41 19.07 8.37 -6.80
N MET A 42 18.39 7.30 -6.34
CA MET A 42 17.89 6.26 -7.24
C MET A 42 16.78 6.79 -8.13
N THR A 43 16.76 6.39 -9.41
CA THR A 43 15.70 6.73 -10.37
C THR A 43 14.39 6.00 -10.05
N TYR A 44 13.25 6.58 -10.44
CA TYR A 44 11.96 5.87 -10.36
C TYR A 44 11.97 4.56 -11.15
N ARG A 45 12.73 4.49 -12.24
CA ARG A 45 12.88 3.28 -13.04
C ARG A 45 13.55 2.15 -12.25
N GLU A 46 14.67 2.44 -11.60
CA GLU A 46 15.38 1.45 -10.77
C GLU A 46 14.52 0.94 -9.62
N VAL A 47 13.87 1.85 -8.90
CA VAL A 47 12.98 1.48 -7.79
C VAL A 47 11.80 0.64 -8.28
N ALA A 48 11.20 0.99 -9.43
CA ALA A 48 10.09 0.24 -10.00
C ALA A 48 10.51 -1.18 -10.43
N LEU A 49 11.71 -1.33 -11.01
CA LEU A 49 12.27 -2.64 -11.35
C LEU A 49 12.47 -3.52 -10.12
N LEU A 50 13.00 -2.98 -9.02
CA LEU A 50 13.17 -3.72 -7.77
C LEU A 50 11.83 -4.14 -7.15
N LEU A 51 10.79 -3.33 -7.31
CA LEU A 51 9.43 -3.62 -6.85
C LEU A 51 8.64 -4.53 -7.81
N GLY A 52 9.21 -4.93 -8.94
CA GLY A 52 8.52 -5.76 -9.94
C GLY A 52 7.34 -5.07 -10.62
N MET A 53 7.38 -3.74 -10.77
CA MET A 53 6.29 -2.96 -11.39
C MET A 53 6.80 -1.97 -12.44
N THR A 54 5.88 -1.34 -13.16
CA THR A 54 6.22 -0.31 -14.15
C THR A 54 6.54 1.02 -13.47
N GLU A 55 7.43 1.83 -14.08
CA GLU A 55 7.76 3.17 -13.58
C GLU A 55 6.51 4.06 -13.47
N THR A 56 5.62 4.00 -14.48
CA THR A 56 4.35 4.73 -14.47
C THR A 56 3.46 4.28 -13.31
N GLY A 57 3.40 2.97 -13.04
CA GLY A 57 2.68 2.42 -11.90
C GLY A 57 3.22 2.96 -10.58
N LEU A 58 4.55 2.95 -10.41
CA LEU A 58 5.21 3.47 -9.22
C LEU A 58 4.91 4.96 -9.00
N ARG A 59 5.00 5.78 -10.06
CA ARG A 59 4.71 7.22 -9.96
C ARG A 59 3.26 7.48 -9.53
N LYS A 60 2.31 6.69 -10.03
CA LYS A 60 0.89 6.80 -9.63
C LYS A 60 0.69 6.43 -8.16
N THR A 61 1.26 5.31 -7.72
CA THR A 61 1.12 4.87 -6.33
C THR A 61 1.82 5.83 -5.36
N GLN A 62 2.97 6.39 -5.76
CA GLN A 62 3.68 7.39 -4.95
C GLN A 62 2.91 8.71 -4.85
N LYS A 63 2.29 9.15 -5.94
CA LYS A 63 1.41 10.32 -5.91
C LYS A 63 0.25 10.13 -4.93
N ALA A 64 -0.39 8.95 -4.95
CA ALA A 64 -1.48 8.62 -4.04
C ALA A 64 -1.02 8.56 -2.57
N PHE A 65 0.17 7.99 -2.31
CA PHE A 65 0.77 7.96 -0.98
C PHE A 65 0.98 9.37 -0.42
N ARG A 66 1.63 10.27 -1.17
CA ARG A 66 1.85 11.66 -0.76
C ARG A 66 0.54 12.41 -0.49
N ALA A 67 -0.45 12.23 -1.35
CA ALA A 67 -1.75 12.87 -1.18
C ALA A 67 -2.45 12.46 0.13
N ARG A 68 -2.31 11.19 0.55
CA ARG A 68 -2.83 10.71 1.84
C ARG A 68 -2.09 11.34 3.01
N ALA A 69 -0.76 11.41 2.97
CA ALA A 69 0.04 12.03 4.02
C ALA A 69 -0.39 13.49 4.27
N THR A 70 -0.55 14.29 3.21
CA THR A 70 -1.01 15.68 3.31
C THR A 70 -2.42 15.82 3.88
N GLN A 71 -3.33 14.89 3.59
CA GLN A 71 -4.69 14.91 4.13
C GLN A 71 -4.73 14.62 5.64
N PHE A 72 -3.83 13.79 6.15
CA PHE A 72 -3.73 13.54 7.59
C PHE A 72 -3.16 14.73 8.35
N GLU A 73 -2.12 15.39 7.81
CA GLU A 73 -1.55 16.61 8.39
C GLU A 73 -2.58 17.75 8.46
N ALA A 74 -3.36 17.94 7.39
CA ALA A 74 -4.39 18.99 7.33
C ALA A 74 -5.59 18.76 8.27
N ARG A 75 -5.82 17.51 8.73
CA ARG A 75 -6.87 17.18 9.70
C ARG A 75 -6.40 17.24 11.16
N ALA A 76 -5.08 17.19 11.37
CA ALA A 76 -4.46 17.27 12.70
C ALA A 76 -4.07 18.71 13.09
N SER A 77 -4.26 19.68 12.18
CA SER A 77 -4.03 21.12 12.37
C SER A 77 -5.36 21.84 12.66
#